data_AF-A0A1Y3ZX91-F1
#
_entry.id   AF-A0A1Y3ZX91-F1
#
_cell.length_a   1.000
_cell.length_b   1.000
_cell.length_c   1.000
_cell.angle_alpha   90.00
_cell.angle_beta   90.00
_cell.angle_gamma   90.00
#
_symmetry.space_group_name_H-M   'P 1'
#
loop_
_entity.id
_entity.type
_entity.pdbx_description
1 polymer ?
#
loop_
_entity_poly.entity_id
_entity_poly.type
_entity_poly.pdbx_seq_one_letter_code
_entity_poly.pdbx_strand_id
1 'polypeptide(L)'
;MFDKKSEYALNKHDQDSIIYISVSGRIRLTRADFSSEEEFLKWKAWSDADYHQTEKEGRSFNDNRVALDDYLDVVGAVQSAEDEFFSELLKADVQAEEKALREKRLAALKAILNAKQYRRIWMYYAERKSVTEIARLEGVTKASVSLSLARAIKKISKKFAAGLKNS
;
A
#
# COMPACT_ATOMS: atom_id res chain seq x y z
N MET A 1 -9.94 -31.91 -0.87
CA MET A 1 -9.25 -32.76 -1.88
C MET A 1 -9.48 -34.22 -1.53
N PHE A 2 -10.08 -35.03 -2.41
CA PHE A 2 -10.41 -36.44 -2.14
C PHE A 2 -9.14 -37.29 -2.23
N ASP A 3 -8.66 -37.82 -1.09
CA ASP A 3 -7.51 -38.72 -1.08
C ASP A 3 -7.97 -40.16 -1.31
N LYS A 4 -7.62 -40.72 -2.48
CA LYS A 4 -7.97 -42.10 -2.87
C LYS A 4 -7.25 -43.16 -2.02
N LYS A 5 -6.30 -42.77 -1.17
CA LYS A 5 -5.55 -43.66 -0.26
C LYS A 5 -6.05 -43.60 1.19
N SER A 6 -6.93 -42.65 1.52
CA SER A 6 -7.49 -42.51 2.85
C SER A 6 -8.36 -43.71 3.21
N GLU A 7 -8.30 -44.13 4.46
CA GLU A 7 -9.08 -45.22 5.04
C GLU A 7 -10.59 -44.97 4.91
N TYR A 8 -11.01 -43.72 5.10
CA TYR A 8 -12.38 -43.27 4.84
C TYR A 8 -12.77 -43.43 3.37
N ALA A 9 -11.89 -43.04 2.44
CA ALA A 9 -12.20 -43.10 1.01
C ALA A 9 -12.34 -44.55 0.53
N LEU A 10 -11.53 -45.47 1.08
CA LEU A 10 -11.61 -46.89 0.80
C LEU A 10 -12.88 -47.52 1.40
N ASN A 11 -13.20 -47.21 2.67
CA ASN A 11 -14.42 -47.70 3.31
C ASN A 11 -15.67 -47.17 2.60
N LYS A 12 -15.68 -45.90 2.19
CA LYS A 12 -16.82 -45.28 1.50
C LYS A 12 -17.01 -45.78 0.07
N HIS A 13 -15.94 -46.16 -0.62
CA HIS A 13 -16.02 -46.69 -1.98
C HIS A 13 -16.69 -48.07 -2.02
N ASP A 14 -16.47 -48.88 -0.99
CA ASP A 14 -17.03 -50.22 -0.89
C ASP A 14 -18.36 -50.19 -0.12
N GLN A 15 -19.47 -50.16 -0.85
CA GLN A 15 -20.82 -50.09 -0.23
C GLN A 15 -21.27 -51.43 0.34
N ASP A 16 -20.68 -52.54 -0.12
CA ASP A 16 -21.08 -53.90 0.24
C ASP A 16 -20.16 -54.54 1.31
N SER A 17 -19.20 -53.76 1.82
CA SER A 17 -18.34 -54.22 2.91
C SER A 17 -17.89 -53.08 3.81
N ILE A 18 -17.48 -53.47 5.02
CA ILE A 18 -16.84 -52.59 5.98
C ILE A 18 -15.36 -52.97 6.01
N ILE A 19 -14.50 -52.00 5.76
CA ILE A 19 -13.05 -52.15 5.88
C ILE A 19 -12.69 -51.79 7.31
N TYR A 20 -12.45 -52.81 8.12
CA TYR A 20 -11.95 -52.67 9.49
C TYR A 20 -10.42 -52.70 9.49
N ILE A 21 -9.80 -51.78 10.21
CA ILE A 21 -8.35 -51.63 10.25
C ILE A 21 -7.89 -51.96 11.66
N SER A 22 -7.17 -53.07 11.80
CA SER A 22 -6.60 -53.53 13.06
C SER A 22 -5.08 -53.35 13.05
N VAL A 23 -4.45 -53.55 14.21
CA VAL A 23 -2.99 -53.57 14.35
C VAL A 23 -2.30 -54.67 13.51
N SER A 24 -3.04 -55.72 13.12
CA SER A 24 -2.52 -56.83 12.31
C SER A 24 -2.80 -56.66 10.82
N GLY A 25 -3.55 -55.64 10.41
CA GLY A 25 -3.85 -55.35 9.01
C GLY A 25 -5.30 -54.98 8.77
N ARG A 26 -5.69 -54.95 7.49
CA ARG A 26 -7.05 -54.62 7.05
C ARG A 26 -7.88 -55.88 6.91
N ILE A 27 -9.03 -55.90 7.56
CA ILE A 27 -10.02 -56.98 7.51
C ILE A 27 -11.24 -56.43 6.78
N ARG A 28 -11.72 -57.19 5.79
CA ARG A 28 -12.93 -56.85 5.04
C ARG A 28 -14.09 -57.67 5.58
N LEU A 29 -15.08 -57.00 6.15
CA LEU A 29 -16.33 -57.61 6.63
C LEU A 29 -17.40 -57.39 5.58
N THR A 30 -17.95 -58.46 5.04
CA THR A 30 -19.02 -58.45 4.04
C THR A 30 -20.37 -58.68 4.71
N ARG A 31 -21.47 -58.47 3.96
CA ARG A 31 -22.83 -58.72 4.47
C ARG A 31 -23.05 -60.12 5.04
N ALA A 32 -22.33 -61.13 4.55
CA ALA A 32 -22.43 -62.50 5.01
C ALA A 32 -21.85 -62.73 6.43
N ASP A 33 -21.05 -61.80 6.93
CA ASP A 33 -20.42 -61.87 8.25
C ASP A 33 -21.33 -61.33 9.37
N PHE A 34 -22.52 -60.83 9.02
CA PHE A 34 -23.50 -60.24 9.94
C PHE A 34 -24.76 -61.10 10.05
N SER A 35 -25.44 -61.00 11.18
CA SER A 35 -26.64 -61.81 11.45
C SER A 35 -27.86 -61.28 10.70
N SER A 36 -27.83 -60.02 10.24
CA SER A 36 -28.88 -59.38 9.46
C SER A 36 -28.37 -58.21 8.62
N GLU A 37 -29.11 -57.85 7.56
CA GLU A 37 -28.83 -56.67 6.73
C GLU A 37 -28.94 -55.36 7.55
N GLU A 38 -29.88 -55.28 8.50
CA GLU A 38 -30.04 -54.10 9.36
C GLU A 38 -28.83 -53.90 10.28
N GLU A 39 -28.26 -54.99 10.78
CA GLU A 39 -27.04 -54.96 11.60
C GLU A 39 -25.85 -54.48 10.76
N PHE A 40 -25.69 -55.00 9.53
CA PHE A 40 -24.66 -54.53 8.61
C PHE A 40 -24.78 -53.03 8.34
N LEU A 41 -25.98 -52.54 7.99
CA LEU A 41 -26.20 -51.12 7.68
C LEU A 41 -25.91 -50.22 8.89
N LYS A 42 -26.26 -50.66 10.10
CA LYS A 42 -25.95 -49.93 11.33
C LYS A 42 -24.44 -49.81 11.54
N TRP A 43 -23.70 -50.91 11.43
CA TRP A 43 -22.24 -50.89 11.58
C TRP A 43 -21.54 -50.14 10.45
N LYS A 44 -22.10 -50.21 9.24
CA LYS A 44 -21.60 -49.47 8.08
C LYS A 44 -21.72 -47.96 8.28
N ALA A 45 -22.89 -47.49 8.71
CA ALA A 45 -23.12 -46.08 9.00
C ALA A 45 -22.23 -45.57 10.14
N TRP A 46 -22.05 -46.38 11.20
CA TRP A 46 -21.16 -46.04 12.30
C TRP A 46 -19.70 -45.94 11.85
N SER A 47 -19.21 -46.95 11.11
CA SER A 47 -17.84 -46.98 10.60
C SER A 47 -17.56 -45.83 9.62
N ASP A 48 -18.49 -45.51 8.72
CA ASP A 48 -18.33 -44.38 7.80
C ASP A 48 -18.28 -43.04 8.53
N ALA A 49 -19.06 -42.87 9.61
CA ALA A 49 -19.05 -41.67 10.43
C ALA A 49 -17.73 -41.54 11.23
N ASP A 50 -17.25 -42.64 11.81
CA ASP A 50 -16.01 -42.69 12.59
C ASP A 50 -14.80 -42.32 11.72
N TYR A 51 -14.63 -42.99 10.57
CA TYR A 51 -13.53 -42.69 9.64
C TYR A 51 -13.60 -41.27 9.07
N HIS A 52 -14.81 -40.73 8.83
CA HIS A 52 -14.98 -39.35 8.40
C HIS A 52 -14.50 -38.36 9.47
N GLN A 53 -14.80 -38.64 10.75
CA GLN A 53 -14.41 -37.81 11.88
C GLN A 53 -12.89 -37.78 12.04
N THR A 54 -12.22 -38.94 12.01
CA THR A 54 -10.76 -39.05 12.11
C THR A 54 -10.05 -38.31 10.97
N GLU A 55 -10.55 -38.43 9.74
CA GLU A 55 -10.01 -37.70 8.59
C GLU A 55 -10.16 -36.19 8.71
N LYS A 56 -11.27 -35.71 9.28
CA LYS A 56 -11.52 -34.28 9.48
C LYS A 56 -10.59 -33.70 10.54
N GLU A 57 -10.33 -34.43 11.62
CA GLU A 57 -9.43 -34.02 12.69
C GLU A 57 -8.00 -33.83 12.20
N GLY A 58 -7.50 -34.73 11.35
CA GLY A 58 -6.17 -34.66 10.73
C GLY A 58 -6.00 -33.56 9.67
N ARG A 59 -7.10 -32.98 9.16
CA ARG A 59 -7.07 -31.92 8.13
C ARG A 59 -7.19 -30.50 8.67
N SER A 60 -7.56 -30.34 9.95
CA SER A 60 -7.80 -29.04 10.60
C SER A 60 -6.70 -28.00 10.37
N PHE A 61 -5.43 -28.42 10.42
CA PHE A 61 -4.29 -27.52 10.18
C PHE A 61 -4.17 -27.03 8.74
N ASN A 62 -4.54 -27.85 7.75
CA ASN A 62 -4.47 -27.49 6.34
C ASN A 62 -5.72 -26.76 5.86
N ASP A 63 -6.90 -27.09 6.40
CA ASP A 63 -8.17 -26.47 6.04
C ASP A 63 -8.28 -25.01 6.53
N ASN A 64 -7.58 -24.67 7.61
CA ASN A 64 -7.54 -23.30 8.16
C ASN A 64 -6.40 -22.44 7.61
N ARG A 65 -5.64 -22.93 6.61
CA ARG A 65 -4.61 -22.11 5.97
C ARG A 65 -5.28 -21.06 5.09
N VAL A 66 -4.91 -19.81 5.30
CA VAL A 66 -5.28 -18.69 4.45
C VAL A 66 -4.03 -18.22 3.72
N ALA A 67 -4.13 -17.98 2.42
CA ALA A 67 -3.03 -17.41 1.65
C ALA A 67 -2.79 -15.96 2.10
N LEU A 68 -1.53 -15.62 2.40
CA LEU A 68 -1.16 -14.28 2.85
C LEU A 68 -1.45 -13.22 1.77
N ASP A 69 -1.31 -13.60 0.49
CA ASP A 69 -1.57 -12.75 -0.68
C ASP A 69 -3.01 -12.21 -0.72
N ASP A 70 -4.00 -12.99 -0.27
CA ASP A 70 -5.41 -12.58 -0.29
C ASP A 70 -5.74 -11.49 0.75
N TYR A 71 -4.85 -11.25 1.73
CA TYR A 71 -5.04 -10.27 2.81
C TYR A 71 -4.09 -9.07 2.76
N LEU A 72 -3.10 -9.08 1.87
CA LEU A 72 -2.10 -8.02 1.74
C LEU A 72 -2.72 -6.67 1.33
N ASP A 73 -3.73 -6.70 0.45
CA ASP A 73 -4.45 -5.50 0.02
C ASP A 73 -5.26 -4.84 1.15
N VAL A 74 -5.70 -5.63 2.14
CA VAL A 74 -6.49 -5.14 3.29
C VAL A 74 -5.58 -4.65 4.41
N VAL A 75 -4.47 -5.34 4.67
CA VAL A 75 -3.52 -5.00 5.75
C VAL A 75 -2.60 -3.84 5.36
N GLY A 76 -2.18 -3.76 4.10
CA GLY A 76 -1.32 -2.67 3.60
C GLY A 76 -2.03 -1.32 3.44
N ALA A 77 -3.37 -1.30 3.49
CA ALA A 77 -4.17 -0.08 3.35
C ALA A 77 -4.38 0.68 4.68
N VAL A 78 -4.01 0.09 5.82
CA VAL A 78 -4.16 0.70 7.14
C VAL A 78 -2.86 1.42 7.51
N GLN A 79 -2.97 2.68 7.94
CA GLN A 79 -1.82 3.42 8.48
C GLN A 79 -1.25 2.67 9.68
N SER A 80 0.06 2.41 9.65
CA SER A 80 0.76 1.79 10.76
C SER A 80 0.86 2.76 11.94
N ALA A 81 1.00 2.22 13.16
CA ALA A 81 1.34 3.02 14.34
C ALA A 81 2.68 3.76 14.15
N GLU A 82 3.59 3.19 13.36
CA GLU A 82 4.86 3.83 12.98
C GLU A 82 4.63 5.04 12.07
N ASP A 83 3.70 4.94 11.11
CA ASP A 83 3.36 6.06 10.22
C ASP A 83 2.79 7.23 11.02
N GLU A 84 1.91 6.95 11.98
CA GLU A 84 1.36 7.97 12.88
C GLU A 84 2.47 8.63 13.70
N PHE A 85 3.36 7.83 14.31
CA PHE A 85 4.45 8.30 15.14
C PHE A 85 5.47 9.17 14.39
N PHE A 86 5.86 8.79 13.16
CA PHE A 86 6.84 9.53 12.37
C PHE A 86 6.24 10.64 11.49
N SER A 87 4.90 10.75 11.42
CA SER A 87 4.23 11.69 10.52
C SER A 87 4.63 13.15 10.76
N GLU A 88 4.79 13.57 12.01
CA GLU A 88 5.16 14.94 12.37
C GLU A 88 6.63 15.24 12.03
N LEU A 89 7.51 14.29 12.29
CA LEU A 89 8.94 14.40 11.96
C LEU A 89 9.14 14.53 10.45
N LEU A 90 8.49 13.65 9.67
CA LEU A 90 8.52 13.70 8.21
C LEU A 90 7.96 15.02 7.67
N LYS A 91 6.86 15.52 8.23
CA LYS A 91 6.31 16.84 7.86
C LYS A 91 7.30 17.95 8.16
N ALA A 92 7.96 17.93 9.31
CA ALA A 92 8.95 18.94 9.70
C ALA A 92 10.18 18.91 8.77
N ASP A 93 10.68 17.73 8.43
CA ASP A 93 11.81 17.55 7.52
C ASP A 93 11.48 18.05 6.11
N VAL A 94 10.34 17.66 5.55
CA VAL A 94 9.87 18.17 4.25
C VAL A 94 9.73 19.69 4.28
N GLN A 95 9.15 20.26 5.34
CA GLN A 95 9.03 21.71 5.49
C GLN A 95 10.39 22.40 5.58
N ALA A 96 11.36 21.80 6.27
CA ALA A 96 12.72 22.32 6.41
C ALA A 96 13.44 22.32 5.06
N GLU A 97 13.35 21.23 4.29
CA GLU A 97 13.91 21.13 2.94
C GLU A 97 13.27 22.16 1.99
N GLU A 98 11.95 22.28 2.00
CA GLU A 98 11.22 23.27 1.21
C GLU A 98 11.62 24.71 1.58
N LYS A 99 11.80 24.99 2.88
CA LYS A 99 12.26 26.29 3.37
C LYS A 99 13.69 26.57 2.90
N ALA A 100 14.61 25.63 3.05
CA ALA A 100 15.99 25.76 2.60
C ALA A 100 16.06 25.98 1.08
N LEU A 101 15.25 25.26 0.30
CA LEU A 101 15.16 25.43 -1.15
C LEU A 101 14.61 26.81 -1.52
N ARG A 102 13.57 27.30 -0.83
CA ARG A 102 13.02 28.65 -1.01
C ARG A 102 14.07 29.71 -0.70
N GLU A 103 14.79 29.59 0.41
CA GLU A 103 15.85 30.52 0.80
C GLU A 103 16.98 30.55 -0.22
N LYS A 104 17.42 29.38 -0.70
CA LYS A 104 18.43 29.28 -1.77
C LYS A 104 17.97 29.95 -3.07
N ARG A 105 16.71 29.74 -3.48
CA ARG A 105 16.12 30.42 -4.64
C ARG A 105 16.04 31.93 -4.45
N LEU A 106 15.65 32.40 -3.26
CA LEU A 106 15.57 33.82 -2.94
C LEU A 106 16.96 34.48 -2.93
N ALA A 107 17.97 33.80 -2.37
CA ALA A 107 19.35 34.26 -2.38
C ALA A 107 19.89 34.36 -3.82
N ALA A 108 19.61 33.38 -4.67
CA ALA A 108 19.97 33.42 -6.09
C ALA A 108 19.30 34.60 -6.82
N LEU A 109 18.03 34.90 -6.52
CA LEU A 109 17.34 36.08 -7.06
C LEU A 109 17.97 37.40 -6.59
N LYS A 110 18.31 37.49 -5.30
CA LYS A 110 19.00 38.67 -4.74
C LYS A 110 20.40 38.87 -5.32
N ALA A 111 21.12 37.80 -5.68
CA ALA A 111 22.45 37.90 -6.27
C ALA A 111 22.45 38.46 -7.71
N ILE A 112 21.37 38.25 -8.47
CA ILE A 112 21.29 38.65 -9.89
C ILE A 112 20.63 40.02 -10.09
N LEU A 113 19.80 40.43 -9.13
CA LEU A 113 19.11 41.72 -9.12
C LEU A 113 19.85 42.72 -8.25
N ASN A 114 19.89 43.99 -8.66
CA ASN A 114 20.30 45.02 -7.72
C ASN A 114 19.19 45.28 -6.68
N ALA A 115 19.53 45.89 -5.54
CA ALA A 115 18.58 46.13 -4.45
C ALA A 115 17.30 46.88 -4.89
N LYS A 116 17.43 47.82 -5.83
CA LYS A 116 16.30 48.58 -6.38
C LYS A 116 15.40 47.73 -7.28
N GLN A 117 15.98 46.89 -8.13
CA GLN A 117 15.27 45.94 -8.98
C GLN A 117 14.50 44.93 -8.13
N TYR A 118 15.14 44.38 -7.10
CA TYR A 118 14.50 43.46 -6.15
C TYR A 118 13.32 44.14 -5.44
N ARG A 119 13.52 45.35 -4.89
CA ARG A 119 12.46 46.10 -4.20
C ARG A 119 11.25 46.38 -5.10
N ARG A 120 11.48 46.81 -6.35
CA ARG A 120 10.38 47.05 -7.31
C ARG A 120 9.66 45.76 -7.70
N ILE A 121 10.38 44.66 -7.91
CA ILE A 121 9.79 43.32 -8.16
C ILE A 121 8.93 42.87 -6.98
N TRP A 122 9.42 43.07 -5.75
CA TRP A 122 8.68 42.75 -4.53
C TRP A 122 7.38 43.55 -4.41
N MET A 123 7.45 44.87 -4.59
CA MET A 123 6.25 45.71 -4.57
C MET A 123 5.24 45.31 -5.64
N TYR A 124 5.70 44.95 -6.85
CA TYR A 124 4.82 44.58 -7.95
C TYR A 124 4.19 43.19 -7.78
N TYR A 125 4.97 42.16 -7.41
CA TYR A 125 4.49 40.77 -7.34
C TYR A 125 4.07 40.30 -5.95
N ALA A 126 4.70 40.77 -4.86
CA ALA A 126 4.31 40.37 -3.51
C ALA A 126 3.24 41.31 -2.94
N GLU A 127 3.42 42.63 -3.09
CA GLU A 127 2.51 43.65 -2.54
C GLU A 127 1.40 44.07 -3.52
N ARG A 128 1.38 43.54 -4.75
CA ARG A 128 0.39 43.84 -5.81
C ARG A 128 0.26 45.33 -6.16
N LYS A 129 1.31 46.13 -5.95
CA LYS A 129 1.32 47.54 -6.32
C LYS A 129 1.47 47.71 -7.82
N SER A 130 0.70 48.62 -8.39
CA SER A 130 0.84 49.03 -9.78
C SER A 130 2.12 49.83 -10.02
N VAL A 131 2.55 49.89 -11.29
CA VAL A 131 3.71 50.71 -11.71
C VAL A 131 3.53 52.18 -11.29
N THR A 132 2.30 52.69 -11.34
CA THR A 132 1.97 54.07 -10.99
C THR A 132 2.13 54.33 -9.49
N GLU A 133 1.68 53.40 -8.65
CA GLU A 133 1.84 53.48 -7.20
C GLU A 133 3.31 53.38 -6.79
N ILE A 134 4.07 52.45 -7.39
CA ILE A 134 5.51 52.31 -7.13
C ILE A 134 6.25 53.59 -7.53
N ALA A 135 5.92 54.15 -8.69
CA ALA A 135 6.50 55.40 -9.18
C ALA A 135 6.21 56.56 -8.21
N ARG A 136 4.98 56.65 -7.68
CA ARG A 136 4.59 57.65 -6.68
C ARG A 136 5.35 57.46 -5.37
N LEU A 137 5.48 56.23 -4.88
CA LEU A 137 6.17 55.91 -3.62
C LEU A 137 7.67 56.21 -3.69
N GLU A 138 8.30 55.99 -4.85
CA GLU A 138 9.73 56.25 -5.03
C GLU A 138 10.04 57.64 -5.58
N GLY A 139 9.03 58.48 -5.88
CA GLY A 139 9.20 59.81 -6.46
C GLY A 139 9.85 59.81 -7.85
N VAL A 140 9.60 58.77 -8.65
CA VAL A 140 10.23 58.55 -9.96
C VAL A 140 9.19 58.49 -11.08
N THR A 141 9.64 58.55 -12.34
CA THR A 141 8.73 58.41 -13.49
C THR A 141 8.22 56.97 -13.64
N LYS A 142 6.98 56.81 -14.13
CA LYS A 142 6.39 55.49 -14.46
C LYS A 142 7.29 54.69 -15.41
N ALA A 143 7.87 55.36 -16.41
CA ALA A 143 8.79 54.75 -17.37
C ALA A 143 10.04 54.14 -16.69
N SER A 144 10.60 54.83 -15.68
CA SER A 144 11.75 54.30 -14.92
C SER A 144 11.40 53.00 -14.19
N VAL A 145 10.21 52.93 -13.59
CA VAL A 145 9.72 51.72 -12.92
C VAL A 145 9.51 50.60 -13.93
N SER A 146 8.78 50.86 -15.03
CA SER A 146 8.54 49.87 -16.09
C SER A 146 9.83 49.30 -16.66
N LEU A 147 10.81 50.16 -16.99
CA LEU A 147 12.08 49.72 -17.56
C LEU A 147 12.90 48.90 -16.56
N SER A 148 12.87 49.27 -15.27
CA SER A 148 13.54 48.52 -14.21
C SER A 148 12.93 47.13 -14.04
N LEU A 149 11.59 47.04 -14.01
CA LEU A 149 10.86 45.77 -13.94
C LEU A 149 11.16 44.88 -15.15
N ALA A 150 11.06 45.42 -16.37
CA ALA A 150 11.37 44.68 -17.58
C ALA A 150 12.81 44.13 -17.59
N ARG A 151 13.79 44.93 -17.18
CA ARG A 151 15.19 44.50 -17.06
C ARG A 151 15.36 43.43 -15.98
N ALA A 152 14.70 43.57 -14.84
CA ALA A 152 14.75 42.60 -13.76
C ALA A 152 14.15 41.25 -14.20
N ILE A 153 12.96 41.26 -14.82
CA ILE A 153 12.30 40.06 -15.36
C ILE A 153 13.21 39.37 -16.38
N LYS A 154 13.79 40.13 -17.33
CA LYS A 154 14.72 39.57 -18.33
C LYS A 154 15.93 38.87 -17.69
N LYS A 155 16.50 39.44 -16.62
CA LYS A 155 17.62 38.81 -15.88
C LYS A 155 17.19 37.51 -15.21
N ILE A 156 16.03 37.51 -14.58
CA ILE A 156 15.44 36.33 -13.93
C ILE A 156 15.22 35.23 -14.98
N SER A 157 14.52 35.53 -16.08
CA SER A 157 14.24 34.57 -17.16
C SER A 157 15.52 33.97 -17.74
N LYS A 158 16.56 34.78 -17.98
CA LYS A 158 17.85 34.28 -18.50
C LYS A 158 18.50 33.28 -17.55
N LYS A 159 18.41 33.50 -16.23
CA LYS A 159 19.00 32.60 -15.22
C LYS A 159 18.21 31.29 -15.10
N PHE A 160 16.89 31.34 -15.14
CA PHE A 160 16.06 30.13 -15.19
C PHE A 160 16.30 29.31 -16.46
N ALA A 161 16.38 29.97 -17.63
CA ALA A 161 16.69 29.30 -18.89
C ALA A 161 18.10 28.67 -18.91
N ALA A 162 19.07 29.25 -18.23
CA ALA A 162 20.40 28.67 -18.08
C ALA A 162 20.42 27.47 -17.10
N GLY A 163 19.63 27.53 -16.03
CA GLY A 163 19.49 26.42 -15.08
C GLY A 163 18.85 25.18 -15.70
N LEU A 164 17.87 25.35 -16.58
CA LEU A 164 17.20 24.27 -17.31
C LEU A 164 18.09 23.57 -18.35
N LYS A 165 19.17 24.21 -18.81
CA LYS A 165 20.12 23.60 -19.76
C LYS A 165 21.24 22.81 -19.08
N ASN A 166 21.41 23.00 -17.77
CA ASN A 166 22.47 22.41 -16.97
C ASN A 166 21.92 21.36 -15.98
N SER A 167 20.65 20.97 -16.11
CA SER A 167 19.97 19.94 -15.34
C SER A 167 19.50 18.84 -16.29
#